data_AF-K7F8B1-F1
#
_entry.id   AF-K7F8B1-F1
#
_cell.length_a   1.000
_cell.length_b   1.000
_cell.length_c   1.000
_cell.angle_alpha   90.00
_cell.angle_beta   90.00
_cell.angle_gamma   90.00
#
_symmetry.space_group_name_H-M   'P 1'
#
loop_
_entity.id
_entity.type
_entity.pdbx_description
1 polymer ?
#
loop_
_entity_poly.entity_id
_entity_poly.type
_entity_poly.pdbx_seq_one_letter_code
_entity_poly.pdbx_strand_id
1 'polypeptide(L)' 'MTVIACGFSDFFVAVLQADGHQLILEKIPDWNTVELIVNGESVFQCNINDLDFGGDGKLDPLCEEARIAVLNGY' A
#
# COMPACT_ATOMS: atom_id res chain seq x y z
N MET A 1 -8.44 -6.46 -10.37
CA MET A 1 -8.41 -5.18 -9.63
C MET A 1 -7.04 -4.57 -9.84
N THR A 2 -6.95 -3.32 -10.29
CA THR A 2 -5.67 -2.61 -10.44
C THR A 2 -5.48 -1.69 -9.25
N VAL A 3 -4.35 -1.85 -8.56
CA VAL A 3 -3.97 -1.10 -7.37
C VAL A 3 -2.69 -0.35 -7.68
N ILE A 4 -2.68 0.97 -7.52
CA ILE A 4 -1.49 1.80 -7.66
C ILE A 4 -0.96 2.05 -6.27
N ALA A 5 0.27 1.59 -6.01
CA ALA A 5 0.97 1.83 -4.77
C ALA A 5 2.03 2.90 -5.02
N CYS A 6 1.92 4.01 -4.30
CA CYS A 6 2.83 5.13 -4.41
C CYS A 6 3.57 5.31 -3.09
N GLY A 7 4.91 5.26 -3.12
CA GLY A 7 5.73 5.39 -1.91
C GLY A 7 5.85 4.15 -1.01
N PHE A 8 5.26 3.01 -1.39
CA PHE A 8 5.41 1.75 -0.66
C PHE A 8 6.73 1.04 -0.95
N SER A 9 7.24 0.31 0.05
CA SER A 9 8.37 -0.62 -0.09
C SER A 9 7.95 -1.89 -0.84
N ASP A 10 8.91 -2.56 -1.49
CA ASP A 10 8.67 -3.76 -2.34
C ASP A 10 7.93 -4.90 -1.61
N PHE A 11 7.97 -4.91 -0.28
CA PHE A 11 7.28 -5.90 0.55
C PHE A 11 5.76 -5.79 0.46
N PHE A 12 5.20 -4.58 0.53
CA PHE A 12 3.75 -4.39 0.49
C PHE A 12 3.17 -4.78 -0.88
N VAL A 13 3.95 -4.55 -1.93
CA VAL A 13 3.64 -4.97 -3.31
C VAL A 13 3.52 -6.48 -3.38
N ALA A 14 4.47 -7.21 -2.78
CA ALA A 14 4.46 -8.67 -2.78
C ALA A 14 3.22 -9.27 -2.09
N VAL A 15 2.76 -8.66 -0.99
CA VAL A 15 1.58 -9.12 -0.24
C VAL A 15 0.32 -9.01 -1.10
N LEU A 16 0.05 -7.83 -1.65
CA LEU A 16 -1.13 -7.58 -2.50
C LEU A 16 -1.09 -8.40 -3.81
N GLN A 17 0.10 -8.63 -4.38
CA GLN A 17 0.26 -9.54 -5.52
C GLN A 17 -0.04 -10.99 -5.15
N ALA A 18 0.35 -11.44 -3.94
CA ALA A 18 0.00 -12.76 -3.43
C ALA A 18 -1.51 -12.91 -3.20
N ASP A 19 -2.20 -11.83 -2.83
CA ASP A 19 -3.66 -11.76 -2.78
C ASP A 19 -4.33 -11.74 -4.18
N GLY A 20 -3.54 -11.72 -5.27
CA GLY A 20 -4.03 -11.80 -6.66
C GLY A 20 -4.35 -10.44 -7.31
N HIS A 21 -3.90 -9.33 -6.71
CA HIS A 21 -4.16 -7.99 -7.22
C HIS A 21 -3.07 -7.57 -8.23
N GLN A 22 -3.46 -6.84 -9.28
CA GLN A 22 -2.48 -6.24 -10.20
C GLN A 22 -1.99 -4.93 -9.62
N LEU A 23 -0.68 -4.82 -9.43
CA LEU A 23 -0.04 -3.67 -8.83
C LEU A 23 0.74 -2.85 -9.84
N ILE A 24 0.56 -1.53 -9.77
CA ILE A 24 1.34 -0.55 -10.53
C ILE A 24 2.10 0.31 -9.52
N LEU A 25 3.42 0.31 -9.61
CA LEU A 25 4.28 1.19 -8.83
C LEU A 25 4.43 2.50 -9.58
N GLU A 26 3.91 3.58 -9.02
CA GLU A 26 4.18 4.93 -9.51
C GLU A 26 5.13 5.66 -8.57
N LYS A 27 5.97 6.52 -9.16
CA LYS A 27 6.87 7.40 -8.42
C LYS A 27 6.18 8.73 -8.20
N ILE A 28 5.85 9.03 -6.95
CA ILE A 28 5.39 10.37 -6.55
C ILE A 28 6.57 11.28 -6.19
N PRO A 29 6.42 12.59 -6.42
CA PRO A 29 7.42 13.59 -6.03
C PRO A 29 7.55 13.73 -4.51
N ASP A 30 6.50 13.38 -3.76
CA ASP A 30 6.48 13.49 -2.30
C ASP A 30 6.86 12.14 -1.67
N TRP A 31 8.17 11.95 -1.43
CA TRP A 31 8.73 10.71 -0.89
C TRP A 31 8.21 10.35 0.50
N ASN A 32 7.61 11.32 1.21
CA ASN A 32 7.06 11.14 2.53
C ASN A 32 5.61 10.67 2.52
N THR A 33 4.93 10.77 1.38
CA THR A 33 3.53 10.39 1.29
C THR A 33 3.44 9.00 0.73
N VAL A 34 2.56 8.19 1.30
CA VAL A 34 2.24 6.85 0.83
C VAL A 34 0.77 6.87 0.45
N GLU A 35 0.47 6.48 -0.78
CA GLU A 35 -0.90 6.47 -1.30
C GLU A 35 -1.21 5.14 -1.98
N LEU A 36 -2.41 4.63 -1.72
CA LEU A 36 -2.97 3.46 -2.35
C LEU A 36 -4.22 3.86 -3.14
N ILE A 37 -4.13 3.72 -4.46
CA ILE A 37 -5.22 4.07 -5.36
C ILE A 37 -5.78 2.77 -5.94
N VAL A 38 -7.05 2.50 -5.72
CA VAL A 38 -7.74 1.35 -6.28
C VAL A 38 -8.73 1.87 -7.31
N ASN A 39 -8.62 1.39 -8.56
CA ASN A 39 -9.54 1.78 -9.64
C ASN A 39 -9.66 3.31 -9.86
N GLY A 40 -8.62 4.08 -9.53
CA GLY A 40 -8.61 5.54 -9.65
C GLY A 40 -9.09 6.31 -8.42
N GLU A 41 -9.49 5.61 -7.35
CA GLU A 41 -9.87 6.22 -6.07
C GLU A 41 -8.80 5.99 -5.00
N SER A 42 -8.41 7.05 -4.29
CA SER A 42 -7.48 6.95 -3.15
C SER A 42 -8.21 6.32 -1.97
N VAL A 43 -7.88 5.07 -1.65
CA VAL A 43 -8.51 4.30 -0.57
C VAL A 43 -7.72 4.39 0.72
N PHE A 44 -6.44 4.74 0.62
CA PHE A 44 -5.55 4.83 1.76
C PHE A 44 -4.45 5.84 1.47
N GLN A 45 -4.19 6.72 2.44
CA GLN A 45 -3.11 7.68 2.38
C GLN A 45 -2.51 7.82 3.78
N CYS A 46 -1.20 7.69 3.91
CA CYS A 46 -0.48 7.94 5.15
C CYS A 46 0.88 8.59 4.89
N ASN A 47 1.55 9.03 5.94
CA ASN A 47 2.95 9.44 5.84
C ASN A 47 3.86 8.22 6.01
N ILE A 48 4.98 8.15 5.29
CA ILE A 48 5.98 7.10 5.45
C ILE A 48 6.61 7.14 6.85
N ASN A 49 6.65 8.30 7.50
CA ASN A 49 7.16 8.44 8.86
C ASN A 49 6.17 7.92 9.93
N ASP A 50 4.91 7.73 9.56
CA ASP A 50 3.91 7.07 10.42
C ASP A 50 3.96 5.54 10.26
N LEU A 51 4.60 5.02 9.21
CA LEU A 51 4.77 3.60 9.00
C LEU A 51 5.94 3.06 9.83
N ASP A 52 5.65 2.16 10.77
CA ASP A 52 6.66 1.42 11.50
C ASP A 52 7.02 0.16 10.71
N PHE A 53 8.09 0.25 9.93
CA PHE A 53 8.72 -0.91 9.29
C PHE A 53 9.52 -1.68 10.35
N GLY A 54 8.84 -2.16 11.38
CA GLY A 54 9.38 -3.04 12.39
C GLY A 54 10.11 -4.20 11.71
N GLY A 55 11.41 -4.32 11.95
CA GLY A 55 12.24 -5.39 11.38
C GLY A 55 11.87 -6.80 11.88
N ASP A 56 10.70 -6.96 12.50
CA ASP A 56 10.14 -8.22 12.97
C ASP A 56 9.40 -8.99 11.85
N GLY A 57 9.34 -8.42 10.64
CA GLY A 57 8.76 -9.06 9.46
C GLY A 57 7.24 -9.06 9.46
N LYS A 58 6.62 -8.26 10.32
CA LYS A 58 5.17 -8.05 10.31
C LYS A 58 4.82 -6.83 9.46
N LEU A 59 3.62 -6.87 8.89
CA LEU A 59 3.07 -5.70 8.23
C LEU A 59 2.70 -4.67 9.30
N ASP A 60 3.03 -3.40 9.06
CA ASP A 60 2.57 -2.31 9.92
C ASP A 60 1.03 -2.33 10.01
N PRO A 61 0.41 -2.03 11.18
CA PRO A 61 -1.03 -1.97 11.32
C PRO A 61 -1.73 -1.12 10.24
N LEU A 62 -1.13 0.01 9.84
CA LEU A 62 -1.67 0.88 8.81
C LEU A 62 -1.64 0.21 7.43
N CYS A 63 -0.58 -0.53 7.13
CA CYS A 63 -0.49 -1.33 5.91
C CYS A 63 -1.49 -2.50 5.93
N GLU A 64 -1.74 -3.10 7.09
CA GLU A 64 -2.74 -4.16 7.24
C GLU A 64 -4.16 -3.63 7.01
N GLU A 65 -4.48 -2.44 7.53
CA GLU A 65 -5.74 -1.76 7.24
C GLU A 65 -5.89 -1.47 5.75
N ALA A 66 -4.85 -0.96 5.09
CA ALA A 66 -4.85 -0.73 3.66
C ALA A 66 -5.09 -2.02 2.85
N ARG A 67 -4.42 -3.12 3.24
CA ARG A 67 -4.62 -4.44 2.63
C ARG A 67 -6.06 -4.92 2.80
N ILE A 68 -6.63 -4.80 4.01
CA ILE A 68 -8.00 -5.19 4.33
C ILE A 68 -9.01 -4.33 3.54
N ALA A 69 -8.75 -3.04 3.36
CA ALA A 69 -9.60 -2.15 2.58
C ALA A 69 -9.68 -2.59 1.10
N VAL A 70 -8.53 -2.95 0.51
CA VAL A 70 -8.46 -3.50 -0.86
C VAL A 70 -9.17 -4.86 -0.95
N LEU A 71 -8.96 -5.75 0.04
CA LEU A 71 -9.57 -7.10 0.06
C LEU A 71 -11.09 -7.08 0.24
N ASN A 72 -11.60 -6.19 1.11
CA ASN A 72 -13.03 -6.07 1.39
C ASN A 72 -13.80 -5.34 0.28
N GLY A 73 -13.13 -4.93 -0.80
CA GLY A 73 -13.80 -4.38 -1.98
C GLY A 73 -14.29 -2.96 -1.77
N TYR A 74 -13.41 -2.08 -1.30
CA TYR A 74 -13.26 -0.85 -2.08
C TYR A 74 -12.76 -1.22 -3.48
#